data_AF-A0A5B8CME8-F1
#
_entry.id   AF-A0A5B8CME8-F1
#
_cell.length_a   1.000
_cell.length_b   1.000
_cell.length_c   1.000
_cell.angle_alpha   90.00
_cell.angle_beta   90.00
_cell.angle_gamma   90.00
#
_symmetry.space_group_name_H-M   'P 1'
#
loop_
_entity.id
_entity.type
_entity.pdbx_description
1 polymer ?
#
loop_
_entity_poly.entity_id
_entity_poly.type
_entity_poly.pdbx_seq_one_letter_code
_entity_poly.pdbx_strand_id
1 'polypeptide(L)'
;MQTPSDDRNDLRSELRNDAENLTSAATDRLHEEVDARKSPLVDQAKSVSAALDRAAGELGEGAMPSWIRSTLEQGAQQMRRLAETIEQKDSRELAGSIRHLARDNPVTFLTACAAAGFAASRIFRAEADGSAAGAAMAPPAPQPQPYTTVTTPVPPSGTGGVI
;
A
#
# COMPACT_ATOMS: atom_id res chain seq x y z
N MET A 1 -39.94 5.63 -30.82
CA MET A 1 -38.47 5.53 -30.77
C MET A 1 -38.02 6.37 -29.58
N GLN A 2 -37.71 5.74 -28.44
CA GLN A 2 -37.14 6.45 -27.28
C GLN A 2 -35.68 6.79 -27.60
N THR A 3 -35.34 8.06 -27.37
CA THR A 3 -34.05 8.62 -27.73
C THR A 3 -33.02 8.32 -26.65
N PRO A 4 -31.77 7.95 -27.01
CA PRO A 4 -30.67 7.57 -26.09
C PRO A 4 -30.14 8.72 -25.19
N SER A 5 -30.93 9.77 -25.00
CA SER A 5 -30.64 10.95 -24.20
C SER A 5 -31.35 10.90 -22.84
N ASP A 6 -32.52 10.25 -22.75
CA ASP A 6 -33.27 10.04 -21.51
C ASP A 6 -32.49 9.10 -20.58
N ASP A 7 -32.14 7.90 -21.06
CA ASP A 7 -31.40 6.89 -20.28
C ASP A 7 -30.09 7.42 -19.67
N ARG A 8 -29.41 8.34 -20.38
CA ARG A 8 -28.15 8.94 -19.92
C ARG A 8 -28.34 10.05 -18.90
N ASN A 9 -29.51 10.69 -18.86
CA ASN A 9 -29.81 11.71 -17.87
C ASN A 9 -30.28 11.05 -16.57
N ASP A 10 -31.15 10.05 -16.68
CA ASP A 10 -31.62 9.26 -15.53
C ASP A 10 -30.46 8.61 -14.80
N LEU A 11 -29.57 7.90 -15.51
CA LEU A 11 -28.39 7.26 -14.91
C LEU A 11 -27.45 8.26 -14.23
N ARG A 12 -27.30 9.47 -14.79
CA ARG A 12 -26.47 10.52 -14.17
C ARG A 12 -27.14 11.13 -12.94
N SER A 13 -28.46 11.28 -12.97
CA SER A 13 -29.24 11.80 -11.85
C SER A 13 -29.20 10.83 -10.68
N GLU A 14 -29.41 9.53 -10.94
CA GLU A 14 -29.34 8.48 -9.95
C GLU A 14 -27.94 8.39 -9.32
N LEU A 15 -26.89 8.35 -10.15
CA LEU A 15 -25.51 8.32 -9.67
C LEU A 15 -25.12 9.56 -8.83
N ARG A 16 -25.66 10.74 -9.18
CA ARG A 16 -25.42 11.96 -8.40
C ARG A 16 -26.12 11.90 -7.05
N ASN A 17 -27.36 11.43 -7.00
CA ASN A 17 -28.09 11.26 -5.73
C ASN A 17 -27.40 10.24 -4.81
N ASP A 18 -26.96 9.11 -5.36
CA ASP A 18 -26.19 8.12 -4.59
C ASP A 18 -24.87 8.69 -4.08
N ALA A 19 -24.14 9.43 -4.92
CA ALA A 19 -22.89 10.07 -4.54
C ALA A 19 -23.10 11.12 -3.42
N GLU A 20 -24.15 11.94 -3.49
CA GLU A 20 -24.46 12.95 -2.46
C GLU A 20 -24.82 12.29 -1.13
N ASN A 21 -25.67 11.25 -1.14
CA ASN A 21 -26.03 10.50 0.05
C ASN A 21 -24.81 9.83 0.70
N LEU A 22 -23.98 9.15 -0.10
CA LEU A 22 -22.78 8.48 0.38
C LEU A 22 -21.75 9.49 0.93
N THR A 23 -21.58 10.64 0.27
CA THR A 23 -20.65 11.69 0.70
C THR A 23 -21.09 12.31 2.01
N SER A 24 -22.39 12.58 2.18
CA SER A 24 -22.92 13.11 3.45
C SER A 24 -22.70 12.12 4.58
N ALA A 25 -23.10 10.86 4.39
CA ALA A 25 -22.93 9.82 5.41
C ALA A 25 -21.45 9.61 5.79
N ALA A 26 -20.53 9.64 4.83
CA ALA A 26 -19.10 9.55 5.11
C ALA A 26 -18.58 10.77 5.88
N THR A 27 -19.04 11.97 5.53
CA THR A 27 -18.63 13.23 6.19
C THR A 27 -19.13 13.29 7.64
N ASP A 28 -20.38 12.90 7.88
CA ASP A 28 -20.96 12.84 9.23
C ASP A 28 -20.16 11.91 10.16
N ARG A 29 -19.81 10.71 9.66
CA ARG A 29 -19.00 9.74 10.42
C ARG A 29 -17.57 10.21 10.66
N LEU A 30 -16.95 10.83 9.65
CA LEU A 30 -15.62 11.43 9.79
C LEU A 30 -15.62 12.52 10.86
N HIS A 31 -16.65 13.38 10.90
CA HIS A 31 -16.74 14.44 11.91
C HIS A 31 -16.87 13.86 13.33
N GLU A 32 -17.77 12.88 13.53
CA GLU A 32 -17.96 12.22 14.81
C GLU A 32 -16.69 11.51 15.33
N GLU A 33 -15.94 10.83 14.46
CA GLU A 33 -14.70 10.14 14.87
C GLU A 33 -13.51 11.07 15.08
N VAL A 34 -13.42 12.16 14.30
CA VAL A 34 -12.35 13.15 14.42
C VAL A 34 -12.46 13.92 15.73
N ASP A 35 -13.67 14.28 16.16
CA ASP A 35 -13.87 14.93 17.47
C ASP A 35 -13.60 13.98 18.65
N ALA A 36 -13.84 12.68 18.49
CA ALA A 36 -13.61 11.68 19.55
C ALA A 36 -12.14 11.21 19.69
N ARG A 37 -11.27 11.43 18.68
CA ARG A 37 -9.93 10.80 18.62
C ARG A 37 -8.80 11.76 18.24
N LYS A 38 -8.83 13.02 18.68
CA LYS A 38 -7.76 14.00 18.40
C LYS A 38 -6.45 13.82 19.18
N SER A 39 -6.39 13.00 20.23
CA SER A 39 -5.21 12.87 21.11
C SER A 39 -4.14 11.81 20.73
N PRO A 40 -4.42 10.67 20.06
CA PRO A 40 -3.40 9.62 19.82
C PRO A 40 -2.74 9.65 18.42
N LEU A 41 -2.90 10.70 17.62
CA LEU A 41 -2.35 10.78 16.26
C LEU A 41 -0.82 10.98 16.22
N VAL A 42 -0.25 11.63 17.24
CA VAL A 42 1.19 11.96 17.28
C VAL A 42 2.08 10.74 17.51
N ASP A 43 1.66 9.81 18.38
CA ASP A 43 2.43 8.59 18.66
C ASP A 43 2.39 7.59 17.49
N GLN A 44 1.27 7.54 16.76
CA GLN A 44 1.16 6.73 15.54
C GLN A 44 2.02 7.29 14.41
N ALA A 45 2.05 8.61 14.22
CA ALA A 45 2.92 9.24 13.24
C ALA A 45 4.41 8.99 13.51
N LYS A 46 4.83 8.97 14.79
CA LYS A 46 6.22 8.68 15.18
C LYS A 46 6.62 7.23 14.88
N SER A 47 5.72 6.27 15.14
CA SER A 47 5.93 4.86 14.82
C SER A 47 6.04 4.62 13.32
N VAL A 48 5.14 5.21 12.53
CA VAL A 48 5.16 5.13 11.06
C VAL A 48 6.42 5.78 10.49
N SER A 49 6.84 6.92 11.02
CA SER A 49 8.08 7.60 10.60
C SER A 49 9.31 6.76 10.88
N ALA A 50 9.41 6.12 12.05
CA ALA A 50 10.53 5.24 12.40
C ALA A 50 10.58 3.97 11.53
N ALA A 51 9.43 3.41 11.16
CA ALA A 51 9.34 2.27 10.26
C ALA A 51 9.74 2.64 8.81
N LEU A 52 9.30 3.81 8.33
CA LEU A 52 9.67 4.36 7.02
C LEU A 52 11.16 4.68 6.93
N ASP A 53 11.74 5.30 7.96
CA ASP A 53 13.18 5.62 8.02
C ASP A 53 14.03 4.35 7.97
N ARG A 54 13.62 3.32 8.72
CA ARG A 54 14.29 2.02 8.73
C ARG A 54 14.21 1.32 7.37
N ALA A 55 13.04 1.32 6.74
CA ALA A 55 12.84 0.75 5.40
C ALA A 55 13.62 1.52 4.33
N ALA A 56 13.64 2.85 4.39
CA ALA A 56 14.41 3.70 3.49
C ALA A 56 15.92 3.46 3.63
N GLY A 57 16.40 3.26 4.86
CA GLY A 57 17.79 2.86 5.14
C GLY A 57 18.16 1.53 4.50
N GLU A 58 17.26 0.54 4.49
CA GLU A 58 17.50 -0.76 3.85
C GLU A 58 17.41 -0.71 2.30
N LEU A 59 16.61 0.20 1.74
CA LEU A 59 16.46 0.40 0.30
C LEU A 59 17.63 1.19 -0.34
N GLY A 60 18.38 1.95 0.45
CA GLY A 60 19.39 2.90 -0.01
C GLY A 60 20.70 2.29 -0.53
N GLU A 61 21.05 1.07 -0.13
CA GLU A 61 22.45 0.62 -0.23
C GLU A 61 22.77 -0.27 -1.45
N GLY A 62 21.80 -0.75 -2.24
CA GLY A 62 22.14 -1.71 -3.31
C GLY A 62 21.18 -1.95 -4.47
N ALA A 63 19.98 -1.36 -4.49
CA ALA A 63 18.92 -1.86 -5.37
C ALA A 63 18.24 -0.81 -6.27
N MET A 64 18.87 0.34 -6.56
CA MET A 64 18.25 1.34 -7.43
C MET A 64 18.90 1.38 -8.84
N PRO A 65 18.25 0.80 -9.86
CA PRO A 65 18.68 0.90 -11.25
C PRO A 65 18.91 2.34 -11.70
N SER A 66 19.92 2.56 -12.53
CA SER A 66 20.28 3.86 -13.11
C SER A 66 19.13 4.55 -13.87
N TRP A 67 18.24 3.78 -14.50
CA TRP A 67 17.04 4.32 -15.17
C TRP A 67 16.00 4.88 -14.18
N ILE A 68 15.91 4.31 -12.98
CA ILE A 68 15.06 4.81 -11.90
C ILE A 68 15.63 6.13 -11.36
N ARG A 69 16.96 6.22 -11.16
CA ARG A 69 17.61 7.47 -10.73
C ARG A 69 17.29 8.62 -11.67
N SER A 70 17.39 8.40 -12.98
CA SER A 70 17.11 9.45 -13.97
C SER A 70 15.63 9.86 -13.98
N THR A 71 14.71 8.92 -13.79
CA THR A 71 13.27 9.20 -13.67
C THR A 71 12.97 9.95 -12.37
N LEU A 72 13.63 9.61 -11.27
CA LEU A 72 13.52 10.29 -9.98
C LEU A 72 14.06 11.72 -10.06
N GLU A 73 15.21 11.95 -10.69
CA GLU A 73 15.78 13.29 -10.88
C GLU A 73 14.86 14.17 -11.73
N GLN A 74 14.31 13.63 -12.81
CA GLN A 74 13.31 14.33 -13.63
C GLN A 74 12.03 14.63 -12.83
N GLY A 75 11.55 13.66 -12.05
CA GLY A 75 10.42 13.84 -11.16
C GLY A 75 10.70 14.90 -10.08
N ALA A 76 11.90 14.92 -9.50
CA ALA A 76 12.30 15.87 -8.47
C ALA A 76 12.33 17.31 -9.00
N GLN A 77 12.75 17.53 -10.25
CA GLN A 77 12.68 18.85 -10.87
C GLN A 77 11.24 19.32 -11.08
N GLN A 78 10.33 18.43 -11.47
CA GLN A 78 8.90 18.75 -11.56
C GLN A 78 8.28 18.98 -10.18
N MET A 79 8.70 18.21 -9.18
CA MET A 79 8.26 18.36 -7.78
C MET A 79 8.75 19.68 -7.18
N ARG A 80 9.96 20.13 -7.50
CA ARG A 80 10.50 21.43 -7.06
C ARG A 80 9.71 22.59 -7.67
N ARG A 81 9.35 22.51 -8.95
CA ARG A 81 8.46 23.51 -9.59
C ARG A 81 7.06 23.50 -8.99
N LEU A 82 6.53 22.32 -8.66
CA LEU A 82 5.28 22.21 -7.92
C LEU A 82 5.40 22.80 -6.51
N ALA A 83 6.51 22.57 -5.80
CA ALA A 83 6.74 23.12 -4.47
C ALA A 83 6.83 24.65 -4.50
N GLU A 84 7.58 25.24 -5.44
CA GLU A 84 7.62 26.70 -5.64
C GLU A 84 6.24 27.26 -6.03
N THR A 85 5.48 26.51 -6.83
CA THR A 85 4.12 26.84 -7.22
C THR A 85 3.15 26.76 -6.03
N ILE A 86 3.33 25.80 -5.11
CA ILE A 86 2.53 25.65 -3.89
C ILE A 86 2.91 26.71 -2.85
N GLU A 87 4.18 27.06 -2.76
CA GLU A 87 4.72 28.05 -1.83
C GLU A 87 4.34 29.49 -2.23
N GLN A 88 4.13 29.75 -3.54
CA GLN A 88 3.70 31.05 -4.03
C GLN A 88 2.20 31.16 -4.37
N LYS A 89 1.46 30.07 -4.59
CA LYS A 89 0.05 30.15 -4.99
C LYS A 89 -0.91 29.98 -3.82
N ASP A 90 -1.93 30.83 -3.85
CA ASP A 90 -3.15 30.63 -3.08
C ASP A 90 -3.73 29.24 -3.37
N SER A 91 -4.12 28.54 -2.31
CA SER A 91 -4.81 27.24 -2.36
C SER A 91 -6.04 27.23 -3.27
N ARG A 92 -6.60 28.42 -3.57
CA ARG A 92 -7.67 28.65 -4.54
C ARG A 92 -7.26 28.35 -5.98
N GLU A 93 -6.02 28.65 -6.39
CA GLU A 93 -5.53 28.28 -7.72
C GLU A 93 -5.22 26.78 -7.84
N LEU A 94 -4.75 26.14 -6.76
CA LEU A 94 -4.60 24.68 -6.74
C LEU A 94 -5.95 23.98 -6.94
N ALA A 95 -6.97 24.40 -6.17
CA ALA A 95 -8.33 23.89 -6.33
C ALA A 95 -8.88 24.16 -7.73
N GLY A 96 -8.58 25.32 -8.30
CA GLY A 96 -8.92 25.66 -9.69
C GLY A 96 -8.28 24.72 -10.71
N SER A 97 -7.01 24.37 -10.53
CA SER A 97 -6.25 23.48 -11.42
C SER A 97 -6.76 22.05 -11.38
N ILE A 98 -7.04 21.52 -10.18
CA ILE A 98 -7.65 20.20 -9.99
C ILE A 98 -9.04 20.17 -10.64
N ARG A 99 -9.83 21.25 -10.47
CA ARG A 99 -11.16 21.34 -11.08
C ARG A 99 -11.12 21.46 -12.59
N HIS A 100 -10.10 22.11 -13.12
CA HIS A 100 -9.84 22.17 -14.56
C HIS A 100 -9.51 20.78 -15.09
N LEU A 101 -8.57 20.05 -14.46
CA LEU A 101 -8.28 18.65 -14.82
C LEU A 101 -9.50 17.74 -14.79
N ALA A 102 -10.34 17.85 -13.76
CA ALA A 102 -11.56 17.07 -13.64
C ALA A 102 -12.58 17.36 -14.75
N ARG A 103 -12.67 18.61 -15.22
CA ARG A 103 -13.56 19.00 -16.33
C ARG A 103 -12.97 18.70 -17.71
N ASP A 104 -11.66 18.83 -17.86
CA ASP A 104 -10.95 18.74 -19.14
C ASP A 104 -10.68 17.27 -19.50
N ASN A 105 -10.29 16.45 -18.50
CA ASN A 105 -9.92 15.05 -18.68
C ASN A 105 -10.50 14.18 -17.55
N PRO A 106 -11.82 13.89 -17.56
CA PRO A 106 -12.49 13.15 -16.49
C PRO A 106 -11.92 11.73 -16.30
N VAL A 107 -11.45 11.08 -17.37
CA VAL A 107 -10.86 9.74 -17.31
C VAL A 107 -9.57 9.72 -16.49
N THR A 108 -8.69 10.70 -16.70
CA THR A 108 -7.42 10.80 -15.97
C THR A 108 -7.65 11.10 -14.50
N PHE A 109 -8.58 12.01 -14.19
CA PHE A 109 -8.96 12.30 -12.81
C PHE A 109 -9.50 11.06 -12.09
N LEU A 110 -10.44 10.34 -12.69
CA LEU A 110 -10.99 9.10 -12.11
C LEU A 110 -9.92 8.03 -11.92
N THR A 111 -9.01 7.88 -12.89
CA THR A 111 -7.91 6.90 -12.81
C THR A 111 -6.94 7.25 -11.68
N ALA A 112 -6.59 8.53 -11.54
CA ALA A 112 -5.73 9.01 -10.45
C ALA A 112 -6.39 8.81 -9.09
N CYS A 113 -7.67 9.15 -8.95
CA CYS A 113 -8.43 8.93 -7.72
C CYS A 113 -8.56 7.44 -7.39
N ALA A 114 -8.84 6.59 -8.39
CA ALA A 114 -8.93 5.14 -8.19
C ALA A 114 -7.59 4.53 -7.77
N ALA A 115 -6.49 4.93 -8.42
CA ALA A 115 -5.14 4.50 -8.05
C ALA A 115 -4.78 4.94 -6.62
N ALA A 116 -5.09 6.18 -6.26
CA ALA A 116 -4.87 6.70 -4.91
C ALA A 116 -5.73 5.96 -3.87
N GLY A 117 -7.01 5.72 -4.15
CA GLY A 117 -7.91 4.98 -3.28
C GLY A 117 -7.48 3.51 -3.10
N PHE A 118 -7.02 2.86 -4.17
CA PHE A 118 -6.48 1.50 -4.09
C PHE A 118 -5.17 1.45 -3.30
N ALA A 119 -4.27 2.40 -3.51
CA ALA A 119 -3.03 2.51 -2.73
C ALA A 119 -3.34 2.72 -1.25
N ALA A 120 -4.26 3.63 -0.92
CA ALA A 120 -4.72 3.85 0.45
C ALA A 120 -5.33 2.57 1.07
N SER A 121 -6.18 1.86 0.32
CA SER A 121 -6.76 0.58 0.75
C SER A 121 -5.69 -0.48 1.02
N ARG A 122 -4.62 -0.49 0.22
CA ARG A 122 -3.50 -1.43 0.38
C ARG A 122 -2.66 -1.10 1.61
N ILE A 123 -2.44 0.17 1.91
CA ILE A 123 -1.74 0.60 3.14
C ILE A 123 -2.57 0.23 4.37
N PHE A 124 -3.87 0.52 4.35
CA PHE A 124 -4.78 0.17 5.44
C PHE A 124 -4.81 -1.34 5.72
N ARG A 125 -4.81 -2.16 4.67
CA ARG A 125 -4.78 -3.63 4.79
C ARG A 125 -3.41 -4.17 5.19
N ALA A 126 -2.33 -3.57 4.71
CA ALA A 126 -0.97 -3.94 5.12
C ALA A 126 -0.71 -3.68 6.61
N GLU A 127 -1.36 -2.68 7.20
CA GLU A 127 -1.31 -2.44 8.64
C GLU A 127 -1.94 -3.59 9.44
N ALA A 128 -3.04 -4.18 8.93
CA ALA A 128 -3.73 -5.30 9.56
C ALA A 128 -2.90 -6.60 9.52
N ASP A 129 -2.20 -6.87 8.42
CA ASP A 129 -1.34 -8.05 8.25
C ASP A 129 0.04 -7.89 8.95
N GLY A 130 0.54 -6.65 9.12
CA GLY A 130 1.83 -6.35 9.75
C GLY A 130 1.95 -6.75 11.23
N SER A 131 0.83 -6.99 11.92
CA SER A 131 0.83 -7.45 13.31
C SER A 131 1.15 -8.95 13.46
N ALA A 132 1.12 -9.74 12.38
CA ALA A 132 1.40 -11.19 12.43
C ALA A 132 2.87 -11.55 12.14
N ALA A 133 3.64 -10.63 11.52
CA ALA A 133 5.03 -10.89 11.12
C ALA A 133 6.07 -10.78 12.26
N GLY A 134 5.65 -10.37 13.46
CA GLY A 134 6.50 -10.33 14.66
C GLY A 134 6.62 -11.65 15.42
N ALA A 135 5.83 -12.68 15.08
CA ALA A 135 5.81 -13.96 15.80
C ALA A 135 6.73 -15.05 15.20
N ALA A 136 7.41 -14.78 14.08
CA ALA A 136 8.23 -15.77 13.37
C ALA A 136 9.72 -15.76 13.75
N MET A 137 10.15 -14.96 14.74
CA MET A 137 11.47 -15.11 15.37
C MET A 137 11.34 -15.95 16.66
N ALA A 138 10.73 -17.13 16.55
CA ALA A 138 11.03 -18.20 17.50
C ALA A 138 12.39 -18.80 17.10
N PRO A 139 13.34 -19.01 18.02
CA PRO A 139 14.59 -19.68 17.69
C PRO A 139 14.26 -21.04 17.04
N PRO A 140 14.97 -21.44 15.97
CA PRO A 140 14.70 -22.71 15.31
C PRO A 140 14.78 -23.83 16.34
N ALA A 141 13.66 -24.53 16.55
CA ALA A 141 13.65 -25.73 17.36
C ALA A 141 14.69 -26.74 16.81
N PRO A 142 15.38 -27.52 17.66
CA PRO A 142 16.33 -28.51 17.20
C PRO A 142 15.64 -29.47 16.23
N GLN A 143 16.03 -29.45 14.96
CA GLN A 143 15.52 -30.37 13.96
C GLN A 143 15.95 -31.80 14.35
N PRO A 144 15.04 -32.80 14.40
CA PRO A 144 15.43 -34.18 14.61
C PRO A 144 16.28 -34.64 13.41
N GLN A 145 17.56 -34.94 13.67
CA GLN A 145 18.49 -35.45 12.67
C GLN A 145 17.92 -36.76 12.09
N PRO A 146 17.92 -36.94 10.75
CA PRO A 146 17.63 -38.26 10.19
C PRO A 146 18.70 -39.22 10.69
N TYR A 147 18.28 -40.26 11.40
CA TYR A 147 19.18 -41.34 11.79
C TYR A 147 19.75 -41.92 10.50
N THR A 148 21.05 -41.70 10.28
CA THR A 148 21.78 -42.55 9.33
C THR A 148 21.83 -43.91 10.00
N THR A 149 21.12 -44.87 9.44
CA THR A 149 21.24 -46.27 9.86
C THR A 149 22.67 -46.66 9.58
N VAL A 150 23.51 -46.65 10.63
CA VAL A 150 24.86 -47.17 10.56
C VAL A 150 24.69 -48.66 10.22
N THR A 151 24.98 -49.01 8.97
CA THR A 151 25.00 -50.41 8.55
C THR A 151 26.28 -50.97 9.15
N THR A 152 26.14 -51.64 10.30
CA THR A 152 27.22 -52.42 10.86
C THR A 152 27.42 -53.63 9.96
N PRO A 153 28.62 -53.85 9.39
CA PRO A 153 28.89 -55.06 8.63
C PRO A 153 28.83 -56.26 9.57
N VAL A 154 27.90 -57.18 9.32
CA VAL A 154 27.79 -58.45 10.04
C VAL A 154 28.97 -59.35 9.64
N PRO A 155 29.72 -59.95 10.57
CA PRO A 155 30.79 -60.88 10.21
C PRO A 155 30.19 -62.20 9.66
N PRO A 156 30.81 -62.83 8.65
CA PRO A 156 30.32 -64.09 8.13
C PRO A 156 30.49 -65.19 9.18
N SER A 157 29.36 -65.81 9.56
CA SER A 157 29.36 -67.01 10.40
C SER A 157 29.99 -68.16 9.61
N GLY A 158 31.22 -68.54 10.00
CA GLY A 158 31.90 -69.72 9.50
C GLY A 158 31.22 -70.98 9.98
N THR A 159 30.32 -71.53 9.15
CA THR A 159 29.77 -72.86 9.31
C THR A 159 30.58 -73.82 8.44
N GLY A 160 31.39 -74.65 9.08
CA GLY A 160 32.03 -75.82 8.48
C GLY A 160 32.66 -76.64 9.59
N GLY A 161 32.48 -77.94 9.70
CA GLY A 161 31.78 -78.91 8.90
C GLY A 161 32.01 -80.25 9.59
N VAL A 162 30.97 -81.05 9.70
CA VAL A 162 31.03 -82.44 10.18
C VAL A 162 31.69 -83.29 9.09
N ILE A 163 32.79 -83.96 9.42
CA ILE A 163 33.08 -85.40 9.15
C ILE A 163 34.28 -85.84 10.02
#